data_AF-A0A7J8H4H3-F1
#
_entry.id   AF-A0A7J8H4H3-F1
#
_cell.length_a   1.000
_cell.length_b   1.000
_cell.length_c   1.000
_cell.angle_alpha   90.00
_cell.angle_beta   90.00
_cell.angle_gamma   90.00
#
_symmetry.space_group_name_H-M   'P 1'
#
loop_
_entity.id
_entity.type
_entity.pdbx_description
1 polymer ?
#
loop_
_entity_poly.entity_id
_entity_poly.type
_entity_poly.pdbx_seq_one_letter_code
_entity_poly.pdbx_strand_id
1 'polypeptide(L)'
;MENVESDPKTDRPKEEIRIDSTTVFVDPYEEADAQIAEERKKTQLEVVAPESTVKKSQPKSGSQGPPTYRQGVGKYINPAATKRVAEEEPSTSAAVPVAKKKPSRGFGDFSSW
;
A
#
# COMPACT_ATOMS: atom_id res chain seq x y z
N MET A 1 -11.41 -48.87 7.58
CA MET A 1 -12.22 -47.64 7.78
C MET A 1 -13.62 -47.79 7.21
N GLU A 2 -13.79 -48.50 6.09
CA GLU A 2 -15.11 -48.78 5.49
C GLU A 2 -15.95 -49.86 6.20
N ASN A 3 -15.34 -50.67 7.06
CA ASN A 3 -16.04 -51.77 7.76
C ASN A 3 -16.96 -51.29 8.91
N VAL A 4 -16.93 -50.01 9.27
CA VAL A 4 -17.83 -49.47 10.30
C VAL A 4 -19.20 -49.28 9.68
N GLU A 5 -20.20 -49.96 10.24
CA GLU A 5 -21.57 -49.86 9.76
C GLU A 5 -22.09 -48.42 9.92
N SER A 6 -22.72 -47.89 8.88
CA SER A 6 -23.36 -46.58 8.88
C SER A 6 -24.88 -46.67 9.10
N ASP A 7 -25.48 -45.60 9.63
CA ASP A 7 -26.94 -45.43 9.65
C ASP A 7 -27.45 -45.20 8.22
N PRO A 8 -28.38 -46.03 7.69
CA PRO A 8 -28.86 -45.94 6.31
C PRO A 8 -29.65 -44.66 5.97
N LYS A 9 -30.06 -43.86 6.97
CA LYS A 9 -30.77 -42.59 6.73
C LYS A 9 -29.86 -41.38 6.78
N THR A 10 -28.79 -41.44 7.58
CA THR A 10 -27.94 -40.28 7.87
C THR A 10 -26.51 -40.44 7.39
N ASP A 11 -26.15 -41.63 6.89
CA ASP A 11 -24.81 -42.05 6.46
C ASP A 11 -23.73 -41.84 7.53
N ARG A 12 -24.15 -41.67 8.79
CA ARG A 12 -23.26 -41.48 9.92
C ARG A 12 -22.74 -42.83 10.41
N PRO A 13 -21.44 -42.97 10.68
CA PRO A 13 -20.89 -44.16 11.32
C PRO A 13 -21.58 -44.42 12.66
N LYS A 14 -21.89 -45.69 12.95
CA LYS A 14 -22.44 -46.11 14.26
C LYS A 14 -21.40 -45.98 15.38
N GLU A 15 -20.13 -46.18 15.04
CA GLU A 15 -19.00 -45.99 15.95
C GLU A 15 -18.28 -44.70 15.59
N GLU A 16 -17.77 -44.00 16.60
CA GLU A 16 -17.13 -42.72 16.40
C GLU A 16 -15.72 -42.87 15.80
N ILE A 17 -15.51 -42.28 14.61
CA ILE A 17 -14.23 -42.25 13.91
C ILE A 17 -13.66 -40.83 14.02
N ARG A 18 -12.53 -40.67 14.70
CA ARG A 18 -11.82 -39.39 14.89
C ARG A 18 -10.42 -39.43 14.30
N ILE A 19 -9.91 -38.26 13.93
CA ILE A 19 -8.52 -38.08 13.53
C ILE A 19 -7.74 -37.67 14.77
N ASP A 20 -6.84 -38.53 15.24
CA ASP A 20 -6.06 -38.26 16.45
C ASP A 20 -4.90 -37.31 16.20
N SER A 21 -4.25 -37.42 15.04
CA SER A 21 -3.15 -36.57 14.63
C SER A 21 -3.05 -36.49 13.11
N THR A 22 -2.55 -35.37 12.62
CA THR A 22 -2.21 -35.19 11.20
C THR A 22 -0.72 -34.90 11.08
N THR A 23 -0.06 -35.56 10.14
CA THR A 23 1.37 -35.36 9.86
C THR A 23 1.52 -35.22 8.35
N VAL A 24 2.06 -34.08 7.92
CA VAL A 24 2.41 -33.84 6.53
C VAL A 24 3.84 -34.34 6.33
N PHE A 25 4.00 -35.43 5.58
CA PHE A 25 5.31 -36.06 5.38
C PHE A 25 6.19 -35.30 4.38
N VAL A 26 5.55 -34.65 3.40
CA VAL A 26 6.21 -33.81 2.42
C VAL A 26 5.26 -32.66 2.15
N ASP A 27 5.66 -31.45 2.51
CA ASP A 27 4.88 -30.25 2.23
C ASP A 27 5.39 -29.63 0.91
N PRO A 28 4.56 -29.62 -0.16
CA PRO A 28 4.96 -29.04 -1.44
C PRO A 28 5.04 -27.52 -1.44
N TYR A 29 4.63 -26.83 -0.36
CA TYR A 29 4.57 -25.37 -0.28
C TYR A 29 5.71 -24.73 0.51
N GLU A 30 6.65 -25.52 1.07
CA GLU A 30 7.75 -24.98 1.89
C GLU A 30 8.56 -23.88 1.18
N GLU A 31 8.85 -24.06 -0.11
CA GLU A 31 9.61 -23.06 -0.89
C GLU A 31 8.81 -21.77 -1.10
N ALA A 32 7.52 -21.88 -1.41
CA ALA A 32 6.65 -20.73 -1.63
C ALA A 32 6.50 -19.90 -0.36
N ASP A 33 6.30 -20.58 0.79
CA ASP A 33 6.17 -19.92 2.08
C ASP A 33 7.48 -19.26 2.51
N ALA A 34 8.63 -19.87 2.19
CA ALA A 34 9.95 -19.26 2.44
C ALA A 34 10.11 -17.94 1.66
N GLN A 35 9.73 -17.90 0.38
CA GLN A 35 9.81 -16.68 -0.45
C GLN A 35 8.91 -15.56 0.11
N ILE A 36 7.67 -15.88 0.45
CA ILE A 36 6.72 -14.92 1.03
C ILE A 36 7.24 -14.39 2.37
N ALA A 37 7.81 -15.26 3.21
CA ALA A 37 8.38 -14.87 4.49
C ALA A 37 9.60 -13.94 4.32
N GLU A 38 10.46 -14.19 3.34
CA GLU A 38 11.58 -13.31 3.02
C GLU A 38 11.14 -11.94 2.54
N GLU A 39 10.20 -11.87 1.58
CA GLU A 39 9.66 -10.59 1.10
C GLU A 39 9.01 -9.80 2.22
N ARG A 40 8.26 -10.48 3.09
CA ARG A 40 7.63 -9.86 4.26
C ARG A 40 8.68 -9.32 5.23
N LYS A 41 9.77 -10.04 5.49
CA LYS A 41 10.88 -9.57 6.33
C LYS A 41 11.59 -8.36 5.71
N LYS A 42 11.89 -8.40 4.41
CA LYS A 42 12.52 -7.29 3.68
C LYS A 42 11.65 -6.03 3.74
N THR A 43 10.36 -6.17 3.45
CA THR A 43 9.40 -5.06 3.54
C THR A 43 9.30 -4.50 4.96
N GLN A 44 9.30 -5.34 6.00
CA GLN A 44 9.30 -4.86 7.39
C GLN A 44 10.57 -4.08 7.74
N LEU A 45 11.74 -4.55 7.29
CA LEU A 45 13.00 -3.85 7.53
C LEU A 45 13.08 -2.52 6.77
N GLU A 46 12.58 -2.47 5.53
CA GLU A 46 12.51 -1.24 4.74
C GLU A 46 11.48 -0.24 5.29
N VAL A 47 10.44 -0.70 5.98
CA VAL A 47 9.51 0.17 6.70
C VAL A 47 10.09 0.68 8.03
N VAL A 48 10.95 -0.11 8.70
CA VAL A 48 11.61 0.30 9.96
C VAL A 48 12.86 1.16 9.75
N ALA A 49 13.58 0.99 8.64
CA ALA A 49 14.77 1.77 8.30
C ALA A 49 14.54 3.31 8.20
N PRO A 50 13.45 3.83 7.61
CA PRO A 50 13.20 5.28 7.59
C PRO A 50 12.70 5.85 8.92
N GLU A 51 12.27 5.03 9.89
CA GLU A 51 11.75 5.54 11.17
C GLU A 51 12.84 5.77 12.24
N SER A 52 14.07 5.27 12.05
CA SER A 52 15.15 5.40 13.05
C SER A 52 15.94 6.72 12.99
N THR A 53 15.69 7.60 12.02
CA THR A 53 16.29 8.95 11.94
C THR A 53 15.28 10.10 12.07
N VAL A 54 14.02 9.81 12.41
CA VAL A 54 13.08 10.85 12.82
C VAL A 54 13.14 10.99 14.33
N LYS A 55 13.96 11.95 14.74
CA LYS A 55 14.08 12.56 16.07
C LYS A 55 12.80 12.38 16.90
N LYS A 56 12.96 11.84 18.11
CA LYS A 56 12.05 12.06 19.23
C LYS A 56 11.92 13.58 19.48
N SER A 57 11.06 14.26 18.75
CA SER A 57 10.54 15.56 19.12
C SER A 57 9.05 15.39 19.34
N GLN A 58 8.63 15.60 20.58
CA GLN A 58 7.23 15.63 21.02
C GLN A 58 6.29 16.21 19.95
N PRO A 59 5.12 15.60 19.72
CA PRO A 59 4.11 16.23 18.89
C PRO A 59 3.59 17.46 19.63
N LYS A 60 3.97 18.66 19.17
CA LYS A 60 3.13 19.83 19.39
C LYS A 60 1.86 19.57 18.58
N SER A 61 0.78 19.26 19.29
CA SER A 61 -0.57 19.17 18.76
C SER A 61 -0.86 20.36 17.84
N GLY A 62 -1.06 20.11 16.55
CA GLY A 62 -1.57 21.17 15.66
C GLY A 62 -1.36 21.06 14.15
N SER A 63 -0.59 20.12 13.60
CA SER A 63 -0.40 20.09 12.13
C SER A 63 -0.03 18.72 11.58
N GLN A 64 -1.03 17.88 11.30
CA GLN A 64 -0.90 16.64 10.53
C GLN A 64 -0.87 16.92 9.02
N GLY A 65 0.12 17.70 8.53
CA GLY A 65 0.18 18.00 7.10
C GLY A 65 1.50 18.59 6.62
N PRO A 66 1.72 18.59 5.28
CA PRO A 66 2.89 19.19 4.65
C PRO A 66 3.08 20.66 5.09
N PRO A 67 4.33 21.15 5.17
CA PRO A 67 4.62 22.50 5.65
C PRO A 67 3.88 23.55 4.82
N THR A 68 3.08 24.37 5.50
CA THR A 68 2.39 25.51 4.88
C THR A 68 3.24 26.76 5.04
N TYR A 69 3.54 27.42 3.92
CA TYR A 69 4.36 28.63 3.83
C TYR A 69 3.52 29.91 3.81
N ARG A 70 2.24 29.83 3.38
CA ARG A 70 1.29 30.94 3.33
C ARG A 70 -0.12 30.46 3.63
N GLN A 71 -1.03 31.37 3.99
CA GLN A 71 -2.46 31.08 4.08
C GLN A 71 -3.14 31.31 2.71
N GLY A 72 -4.03 30.41 2.29
CA GLY A 72 -4.77 30.52 1.01
C GLY A 72 -4.23 29.66 -0.15
N VAL A 73 -4.48 30.09 -1.39
CA VAL A 73 -4.00 29.40 -2.60
C VAL A 73 -2.47 29.46 -2.66
N GLY A 74 -1.83 28.34 -2.99
CA GLY A 74 -0.35 28.26 -3.01
C GLY A 74 0.29 28.07 -1.62
N LYS A 75 -0.50 27.71 -0.59
CA LYS A 75 0.00 27.49 0.77
C LYS A 75 1.18 26.52 0.91
N TYR A 76 1.38 25.63 -0.05
CA TYR A 76 2.47 24.65 -0.02
C TYR A 76 3.69 25.05 -0.87
N ILE A 77 3.68 26.22 -1.52
CA ILE A 77 4.79 26.70 -2.35
C ILE A 77 5.79 27.46 -1.48
N ASN A 78 7.05 27.03 -1.48
CA ASN A 78 8.12 27.69 -0.73
C ASN A 78 8.63 28.94 -1.48
N PRO A 79 8.42 30.17 -0.97
CA PRO A 79 8.84 31.39 -1.64
C PRO A 79 10.37 31.60 -1.66
N ALA A 80 11.12 30.87 -0.83
CA ALA A 80 12.58 30.92 -0.83
C ALA A 80 13.21 30.06 -1.94
N ALA A 81 12.50 29.02 -2.38
CA ALA A 81 12.96 28.17 -3.49
C ALA A 81 12.86 28.88 -4.84
N THR A 82 11.86 29.74 -5.02
CA THR A 82 11.68 30.55 -6.24
C THR A 82 12.64 31.73 -6.34
N LYS A 83 13.21 32.22 -5.22
CA LYS A 83 14.21 33.29 -5.24
C LYS A 83 15.56 32.87 -5.83
N ARG A 84 15.90 31.57 -5.84
CA ARG A 84 17.16 31.09 -6.44
C ARG A 84 17.11 30.85 -7.96
N VAL A 85 15.94 31.01 -8.58
CA VAL A 85 15.77 30.88 -10.04
C VAL A 85 15.54 32.25 -10.69
N ALA A 86 15.46 33.32 -9.91
CA ALA A 86 15.09 34.66 -10.37
C ALA A 86 16.28 35.66 -10.38
N GLU A 87 17.50 35.18 -10.57
CA GLU A 87 18.65 36.01 -10.98
C GLU A 87 19.34 35.34 -12.18
N GLU A 88 18.70 35.43 -13.35
CA GLU A 88 19.36 35.66 -14.64
C GLU A 88 18.35 36.36 -15.57
N GLU A 89 18.46 37.69 -15.57
CA GLU A 89 18.36 38.61 -16.71
C GLU A 89 17.06 38.76 -17.55
N PRO A 90 16.87 39.94 -18.18
CA PRO A 90 15.56 40.57 -18.35
C PRO A 90 14.95 40.41 -19.73
N SER A 91 13.68 40.80 -19.80
CA SER A 91 13.03 41.38 -20.96
C SER A 91 12.57 40.43 -22.07
N THR A 92 11.26 40.55 -22.33
CA THR A 92 10.63 40.61 -23.65
C THR A 92 9.47 39.62 -23.83
N SER A 93 8.35 40.20 -24.29
CA SER A 93 7.20 39.59 -24.97
C SER A 93 6.12 38.86 -24.14
N ALA A 94 5.12 39.68 -23.77
CA ALA A 94 3.78 39.64 -24.33
C ALA A 94 2.92 38.35 -24.20
N ALA A 95 1.76 38.58 -23.56
CA ALA A 95 0.56 37.76 -23.49
C ALA A 95 0.11 37.09 -24.80
N VAL A 96 -0.35 35.83 -24.72
CA VAL A 96 -1.60 35.33 -25.34
C VAL A 96 -2.11 34.08 -24.56
N PRO A 97 -3.38 33.99 -24.13
CA PRO A 97 -3.97 32.77 -23.57
C PRO A 97 -4.55 31.88 -24.69
N VAL A 98 -4.01 30.68 -24.90
CA VAL A 98 -4.58 29.73 -25.87
C VAL A 98 -5.43 28.68 -25.16
N ALA A 99 -6.66 28.58 -25.65
CA ALA A 99 -7.77 27.83 -25.07
C ALA A 99 -7.62 26.30 -25.07
N LYS A 100 -8.25 25.71 -24.05
CA LYS A 100 -8.63 24.32 -23.76
C LYS A 100 -8.50 23.32 -24.93
N LYS A 101 -7.69 22.27 -24.73
CA LYS A 101 -7.96 20.93 -25.28
C LYS A 101 -8.02 19.92 -24.13
N LYS A 102 -9.20 19.31 -23.92
CA LYS A 102 -9.36 18.15 -23.03
C LYS A 102 -8.64 16.94 -23.67
N PRO A 103 -7.68 16.29 -23.01
CA PRO A 103 -7.25 14.97 -23.44
C PRO A 103 -8.35 13.98 -23.07
N SER A 104 -9.15 13.56 -24.05
CA SER A 104 -10.05 12.42 -23.91
C SER A 104 -9.19 11.15 -23.85
N ARG A 105 -8.75 10.79 -22.65
CA ARG A 105 -8.25 9.44 -22.31
C ARG A 105 -9.00 8.99 -21.07
N GLY A 106 -10.19 8.46 -21.28
CA GLY A 106 -10.95 7.78 -20.25
C GLY A 106 -10.39 6.38 -20.05
N PHE A 107 -9.77 6.16 -18.90
CA PHE A 107 -9.65 4.83 -18.31
C PHE A 107 -11.07 4.43 -17.89
N GLY A 108 -11.62 3.39 -18.51
CA GLY A 108 -13.04 2.99 -18.34
C GLY A 108 -13.33 2.36 -16.98
N ASP A 109 -14.59 2.41 -16.57
CA ASP A 109 -15.07 1.80 -15.32
C ASP A 109 -15.18 0.27 -15.47
N PHE A 110 -14.61 -0.48 -14.52
CA PHE A 110 -14.63 -1.95 -14.43
C PHE A 110 -15.98 -2.49 -13.93
N SER A 111 -17.10 -1.89 -14.34
CA SER A 111 -18.44 -2.26 -13.85
C SER A 111 -18.94 -3.62 -14.32
N SER A 112 -18.10 -4.40 -15.01
CA SER A 112 -18.38 -5.77 -15.44
C SER A 112 -17.20 -6.72 -15.25
N TRP A 113 -16.33 -6.47 -14.25
CA TRP A 113 -15.45 -7.52 -13.72
C TRP A 113 -16.13 -8.21 -12.54
#